data_AF-A0A6B3C6F8-F1
#
_entry.id   AF-A0A6B3C6F8-F1
#
_cell.length_a   1.000
_cell.length_b   1.000
_cell.length_c   1.000
_cell.angle_alpha   90.00
_cell.angle_beta   90.00
_cell.angle_gamma   90.00
#
_symmetry.space_group_name_H-M   'P 1'
#
loop_
_entity.id
_entity.type
_entity.pdbx_description
1 polymer ?
#
loop_
_entity_poly.entity_id
_entity_poly.type
_entity_poly.pdbx_seq_one_letter_code
_entity_poly.pdbx_strand_id
1 'polypeptide(L)'
;MPDVVPVNISRHLTDRALRIAHALITEAERRGWEVTTDSSPHRGEATHQLVIRIGAHDYPWQITELTSKAPHEPTPQELRNLEKNPWAQKPPKYDHHPDGRLRIASPHQSSYYASPYSCADGARWKLEDRLGHLLRDLDQLAVNAEQQRIAKEQEEAARKRNWYKALRQARAAQITQHRGAVLTGQVERWRLAQDIRAFCSAARQADVAADWTQWAEQYAASIDPLADALAAPAGPPAPPHDLRDCFRGGTYAYPWPFSKDGQWNLADDAMGTTGDRHPGCAGAGPPRDSRR
;
A
#
# COMPACT_ATOMS: atom_id res chain seq x y z
N MET A 1 25.96 -18.55 16.15
CA MET A 1 26.95 -17.51 16.53
C MET A 1 27.46 -16.73 15.32
N PRO A 2 27.47 -15.40 15.38
CA PRO A 2 28.00 -14.51 14.35
C PRO A 2 29.53 -14.53 14.26
N ASP A 3 30.08 -14.41 13.05
CA ASP A 3 31.53 -14.43 12.80
C ASP A 3 32.23 -13.10 13.16
N VAL A 4 31.50 -11.98 13.20
CA VAL A 4 32.03 -10.63 13.47
C VAL A 4 31.15 -9.87 14.44
N VAL A 5 31.76 -9.28 15.48
CA VAL A 5 31.11 -8.39 16.45
C VAL A 5 31.74 -6.99 16.37
N PRO A 6 31.09 -6.01 15.71
CA PRO A 6 31.57 -4.64 15.62
C PRO A 6 31.39 -3.91 16.96
N VAL A 7 32.46 -3.30 17.47
CA VAL A 7 32.44 -2.48 18.70
C VAL A 7 33.20 -1.18 18.48
N ASN A 8 32.62 -0.06 18.93
CA ASN A 8 33.28 1.25 18.91
C ASN A 8 33.44 1.76 20.34
N ILE A 9 34.53 1.32 20.98
CA ILE A 9 34.78 1.49 22.41
C ILE A 9 36.29 1.64 22.67
N SER A 10 36.64 2.26 23.79
CA SER A 10 37.99 2.30 24.32
C SER A 10 38.51 0.89 24.61
N ARG A 11 39.79 0.62 24.30
CA ARG A 11 40.39 -0.74 24.35
C ARG A 11 40.16 -1.48 25.68
N HIS A 12 40.23 -0.78 26.81
CA HIS A 12 40.05 -1.39 28.13
C HIS A 12 38.63 -1.90 28.40
N LEU A 13 37.63 -1.51 27.61
CA LEU A 13 36.25 -1.97 27.71
C LEU A 13 35.96 -3.23 26.86
N THR A 14 36.92 -3.67 26.04
CA THR A 14 36.74 -4.74 25.06
C THR A 14 36.21 -6.03 25.69
N ASP A 15 36.87 -6.53 26.73
CA ASP A 15 36.48 -7.78 27.41
C ASP A 15 35.06 -7.69 27.98
N ARG A 16 34.69 -6.54 28.54
CA ARG A 16 33.36 -6.30 29.09
C ARG A 16 32.30 -6.30 27.98
N ALA A 17 32.56 -5.58 26.89
CA ALA A 17 31.66 -5.53 25.75
C ALA A 17 31.46 -6.91 25.11
N LEU A 18 32.52 -7.71 24.95
CA LEU A 18 32.44 -9.06 24.38
C LEU A 18 31.65 -10.02 25.29
N ARG A 19 31.78 -9.93 26.62
CA ARG A 19 30.96 -10.71 27.55
C ARG A 19 29.48 -10.32 27.49
N ILE A 20 29.19 -9.02 27.38
CA ILE A 20 27.83 -8.51 27.22
C ILE A 20 27.23 -9.02 25.90
N ALA A 21 27.98 -8.91 24.80
CA ALA A 21 27.57 -9.41 23.50
C ALA A 21 27.30 -10.92 23.56
N HIS A 22 28.22 -11.70 24.14
CA HIS A 22 28.05 -13.14 24.30
C HIS A 22 26.78 -13.48 25.10
N ALA A 23 26.57 -12.85 26.26
CA ALA A 23 25.38 -13.08 27.08
C ALA A 23 24.08 -12.75 26.33
N LEU A 24 24.06 -11.65 25.58
CA LEU A 24 22.89 -11.25 24.79
C LEU A 24 22.61 -12.25 23.66
N ILE A 25 23.66 -12.66 22.93
CA ILE A 25 23.56 -13.61 21.82
C ILE A 25 23.07 -14.97 22.33
N THR A 26 23.70 -15.50 23.39
CA THR A 26 23.33 -16.80 23.96
C THR A 26 21.91 -16.81 24.49
N GLU A 27 21.47 -15.73 25.15
CA GLU A 27 20.10 -15.65 25.64
C GLU A 27 19.07 -15.47 24.51
N ALA A 28 19.40 -14.73 23.44
CA ALA A 28 18.56 -14.63 22.25
C ALA A 28 18.41 -16.00 21.55
N GLU A 29 19.53 -16.72 21.35
CA GLU A 29 19.53 -18.08 20.79
C GLU A 29 18.71 -19.04 21.69
N ARG A 30 18.82 -18.93 23.03
CA ARG A 30 18.03 -19.72 23.99
C ARG A 30 16.52 -19.46 23.87
N ARG A 31 16.12 -18.25 23.49
CA ARG A 31 14.71 -17.87 23.23
C ARG A 31 14.22 -18.32 21.86
N GLY A 32 15.08 -18.94 21.04
CA GLY A 32 14.76 -19.38 19.68
C GLY A 32 14.83 -18.25 18.65
N TRP A 33 15.48 -17.13 18.98
CA TRP A 33 15.69 -16.03 18.04
C TRP A 33 16.94 -16.28 17.21
N GLU A 34 16.90 -15.87 15.95
CA GLU A 34 18.06 -15.97 15.07
C GLU A 34 18.97 -14.76 15.31
N VAL A 35 20.28 -14.99 15.40
CA VAL A 35 21.28 -13.92 15.52
C VAL A 35 22.23 -14.00 14.34
N THR A 36 22.24 -12.95 13.54
CA THR A 36 23.06 -12.86 12.31
C THR A 36 23.93 -11.61 12.33
N THR A 37 24.92 -11.60 11.44
CA THR A 37 25.67 -10.39 11.10
C THR A 37 25.20 -9.94 9.73
N ASP A 38 24.60 -8.76 9.64
CA ASP A 38 24.32 -8.12 8.37
C ASP A 38 25.53 -7.28 7.95
N SER A 39 25.92 -7.39 6.68
CA SER A 39 27.06 -6.69 6.12
C SER A 39 26.58 -5.84 4.95
N SER A 40 26.31 -4.58 5.23
CA SER A 40 25.80 -3.64 4.24
C SER A 40 26.89 -2.63 3.84
N PRO A 41 27.07 -2.34 2.54
CA PRO A 41 28.00 -1.31 2.11
C PRO A 41 27.47 0.07 2.50
N HIS A 42 28.24 0.82 3.28
CA HIS A 42 27.97 2.21 3.61
C HIS A 42 29.13 3.09 3.13
N ARG A 43 28.84 4.04 2.24
CA ARG A 43 29.86 4.90 1.58
C ARG A 43 31.05 4.11 1.00
N GLY A 44 30.80 2.93 0.44
CA GLY A 44 31.84 2.10 -0.19
C GLY A 44 32.61 1.21 0.78
N GLU A 45 32.32 1.26 2.08
CA GLU A 45 32.95 0.40 3.11
C GLU A 45 31.92 -0.60 3.67
N ALA A 46 32.32 -1.85 3.88
CA ALA A 46 31.46 -2.86 4.50
C ALA A 46 31.24 -2.51 5.98
N THR A 47 29.99 -2.18 6.33
CA THR A 47 29.59 -1.97 7.72
C THR A 47 28.90 -3.23 8.22
N HIS A 48 29.54 -3.90 9.17
CA HIS A 48 28.96 -5.06 9.85
C HIS A 48 28.03 -4.57 10.97
N GLN A 49 26.88 -5.22 11.13
CA GLN A 49 25.93 -4.97 12.21
C GLN A 49 25.42 -6.30 12.74
N LEU A 50 25.24 -6.41 14.06
CA LEU A 50 24.59 -7.57 14.65
C LEU A 50 23.09 -7.38 14.60
N VAL A 51 22.36 -8.43 14.23
CA VAL A 51 20.91 -8.41 14.08
C VAL A 51 20.33 -9.56 14.89
N ILE A 52 19.37 -9.24 15.75
CA ILE A 52 18.48 -10.25 16.35
C ILE A 52 17.20 -10.26 15.50
N ARG A 53 16.86 -11.42 14.94
CA ARG A 53 15.64 -11.62 14.18
C ARG A 53 14.61 -12.37 15.01
N ILE A 54 13.43 -11.77 15.16
CA ILE A 54 12.28 -12.33 15.87
C ILE A 54 11.11 -12.42 14.89
N GLY A 55 10.83 -13.65 14.43
CA GLY A 55 9.86 -13.87 13.36
C GLY A 55 10.32 -13.20 12.05
N ALA A 56 9.50 -12.29 11.52
CA ALA A 56 9.79 -11.54 10.30
C ALA A 56 10.43 -10.16 10.55
N HIS A 57 10.84 -9.86 11.78
CA HIS A 57 11.30 -8.53 12.18
C HIS A 57 12.76 -8.55 12.63
N ASP A 58 13.55 -7.62 12.09
CA ASP A 58 14.98 -7.51 12.30
C ASP A 58 15.30 -6.35 13.25
N TYR A 59 16.07 -6.65 14.30
CA TYR A 59 16.49 -5.71 15.33
C TYR A 59 18.02 -5.56 15.31
N PRO A 60 18.56 -4.65 14.48
CA PRO A 60 19.99 -4.38 14.47
C PRO A 60 20.42 -3.69 15.77
N TRP A 61 21.55 -4.11 16.32
CA TRP A 61 22.11 -3.56 17.55
C TRP A 61 23.63 -3.47 17.48
N GLN A 62 24.19 -2.57 18.28
CA GLN A 62 25.63 -2.38 18.45
C GLN A 62 25.96 -1.99 19.88
N ILE A 63 27.19 -2.28 20.31
CA ILE A 63 27.74 -1.78 21.57
C ILE A 63 28.65 -0.58 21.26
N THR A 64 28.31 0.56 21.86
CA THR A 64 29.05 1.81 21.72
C THR A 64 29.43 2.38 23.08
N GLU A 65 30.55 3.08 23.16
CA GLU A 65 30.90 3.87 24.34
C GLU A 65 30.20 5.23 24.28
N LEU A 66 29.62 5.65 25.40
CA LEU A 66 29.04 6.98 25.54
C LEU A 66 30.15 8.03 25.55
N THR A 67 29.78 9.22 25.07
CA THR A 67 30.66 10.38 25.13
C THR A 67 30.11 11.42 26.10
N SER A 68 31.01 11.98 26.89
CA SER A 68 30.74 13.15 27.71
C SER A 68 31.20 14.42 27.01
N LYS A 69 30.49 15.51 27.26
CA LYS A 69 30.75 16.83 26.66
C LYS A 69 31.62 17.66 27.59
N ALA A 70 32.74 18.17 27.10
CA ALA A 70 33.53 19.20 27.74
C ALA A 70 33.40 20.51 26.93
N PRO A 71 33.41 21.69 27.57
CA PRO A 71 33.53 22.95 26.83
C PRO A 71 34.74 22.91 25.90
N HIS A 72 34.54 23.22 24.63
CA HIS A 72 35.63 23.25 23.66
C HIS A 72 36.49 24.50 23.87
N GLU A 73 37.81 24.32 23.96
CA GLU A 73 38.77 25.42 23.95
C GLU A 73 39.26 25.65 22.51
N PRO A 74 38.89 26.78 21.87
CA PRO A 74 39.27 27.04 20.49
C PRO A 74 40.79 27.00 20.33
N THR A 75 41.26 26.18 19.41
CA THR A 75 42.69 26.10 19.12
C THR A 75 43.18 27.42 18.52
N PRO A 76 44.47 27.77 18.70
CA PRO A 76 45.04 28.96 18.06
C PRO A 76 44.87 28.97 16.53
N GLN A 77 44.76 27.80 15.90
CA GLN A 77 44.53 27.68 14.46
C GLN A 77 43.08 28.02 14.08
N GLU A 78 42.10 27.58 14.86
CA GLU A 78 40.70 27.93 14.67
C GLU A 78 40.44 29.43 14.85
N LEU A 79 41.08 30.05 15.86
CA LEU A 79 41.01 31.50 16.07
C LEU A 79 41.62 32.27 14.90
N ARG A 80 42.81 31.86 14.41
CA ARG A 80 43.43 32.46 13.22
C ARG A 80 42.58 32.28 11.96
N ASN A 81 41.88 31.16 11.83
CA ASN A 81 41.00 30.90 10.68
C ASN A 81 39.77 31.82 10.71
N LEU A 82 39.16 32.02 11.89
CA LEU A 82 38.06 32.97 12.07
C LEU A 82 38.49 34.43 11.83
N GLU A 83 39.70 34.80 12.27
CA GLU A 83 40.26 36.13 12.06
C GLU A 83 40.48 36.42 10.55
N LYS A 84 41.01 35.43 9.81
CA LYS A 84 41.21 35.54 8.36
C LYS A 84 39.91 35.48 7.55
N ASN A 85 38.93 34.72 8.03
CA ASN A 85 37.63 34.59 7.38
C ASN A 85 36.50 34.55 8.43
N PRO A 86 35.85 35.69 8.70
CA PRO A 86 34.74 35.78 9.66
C PRO A 86 33.52 34.91 9.30
N TRP A 87 33.41 34.46 8.05
CA TRP A 87 32.35 33.57 7.56
C TRP A 87 32.72 32.09 7.63
N ALA A 88 33.92 31.76 8.13
CA ALA A 88 34.32 30.37 8.33
C ALA A 88 33.44 29.68 9.39
N GLN A 89 33.38 28.35 9.31
CA GLN A 89 32.66 27.55 10.29
C GLN A 89 33.17 27.85 11.71
N LYS A 90 32.24 28.21 12.60
CA LYS A 90 32.57 28.46 14.00
C LYS A 90 33.09 27.17 14.66
N PRO A 91 34.09 27.26 15.55
CA PRO A 91 34.52 26.15 16.36
C PRO A 91 33.33 25.52 17.09
N PRO A 92 33.33 24.20 17.28
CA PRO A 92 32.28 23.53 18.03
C PRO A 92 32.20 24.11 19.45
N LYS A 93 31.01 24.06 20.05
CA LYS A 93 30.83 24.52 21.43
C LYS A 93 31.39 23.54 22.46
N TYR A 94 31.46 22.25 22.09
CA TYR A 94 31.83 21.17 23.00
C TYR A 94 32.74 20.18 22.29
N ASP A 95 33.72 19.68 23.04
CA ASP A 95 34.48 18.48 22.70
C ASP A 95 33.80 17.25 23.31
N HIS A 96 33.90 16.14 22.58
CA HIS A 96 33.30 14.86 22.97
C HIS A 96 34.41 13.87 23.29
N HIS A 97 34.40 13.34 24.51
CA HIS A 97 35.37 12.35 24.95
C HIS A 97 34.66 11.07 25.41
N PRO A 98 35.20 9.88 25.10
CA PRO A 98 34.67 8.62 25.63
C PRO A 98 34.70 8.64 27.16
N ASP A 99 33.60 8.24 27.80
CA ASP A 99 33.43 8.38 29.25
C ASP A 99 33.43 7.06 30.03
N GLY A 100 33.78 5.95 29.37
CA GLY A 100 33.86 4.63 29.97
C GLY A 100 32.54 3.87 30.05
N ARG A 101 31.41 4.50 29.74
CA ARG A 101 30.07 3.89 29.86
C ARG A 101 29.64 3.24 28.57
N LEU A 102 29.11 2.03 28.64
CA LEU A 102 28.65 1.27 27.49
C LEU A 102 27.15 1.46 27.23
N ARG A 103 26.77 1.39 25.96
CA ARG A 103 25.39 1.43 25.49
C ARG A 103 25.14 0.39 24.42
N ILE A 104 24.01 -0.30 24.52
CA ILE A 104 23.40 -1.07 23.44
C ILE A 104 22.28 -0.24 22.82
N ALA A 105 22.30 -0.07 21.50
CA ALA A 105 21.25 0.59 20.76
C ALA A 105 21.26 0.16 19.29
N SER A 106 20.20 0.52 18.57
CA SER A 106 20.18 0.41 17.12
C SER A 106 21.26 1.30 16.47
N PRO A 107 22.00 0.79 15.47
CA PRO A 107 23.08 1.54 14.82
C PRO A 107 22.61 2.78 14.05
N HIS A 108 21.38 2.77 13.55
CA HIS A 108 20.80 3.88 12.78
C HIS A 108 20.03 4.88 13.66
N GLN A 109 20.52 5.13 14.88
CA GLN A 109 19.86 6.07 15.77
C GLN A 109 19.99 7.51 15.21
N SER A 110 18.87 8.07 14.75
CA SER A 110 18.74 9.50 14.46
C SER A 110 18.71 10.30 15.77
N SER A 111 19.32 11.49 15.79
CA SER A 111 19.26 12.41 16.95
C SER A 111 17.83 12.84 17.31
N TYR A 112 16.88 12.69 16.39
CA TYR A 112 15.48 13.09 16.56
C TYR A 112 14.59 12.01 17.18
N TYR A 113 15.01 10.73 17.14
CA TYR A 113 14.20 9.63 17.66
C TYR A 113 15.04 8.69 18.52
N ALA A 114 14.62 8.51 19.78
CA ALA A 114 15.18 7.46 20.61
C ALA A 114 14.91 6.10 19.97
N SER A 115 15.94 5.25 19.90
CA SER A 115 15.74 3.87 19.47
C SER A 115 14.72 3.21 20.42
N PRO A 116 13.71 2.50 19.90
CA PRO A 116 12.65 1.92 20.74
C PRO A 116 13.20 0.85 21.69
N TYR A 117 14.40 0.33 21.42
CA TYR A 117 15.16 -0.54 22.29
C TYR A 117 16.57 0.02 22.45
N SER A 118 16.85 0.64 23.59
CA SER A 118 18.21 1.02 23.94
C SER A 118 18.43 0.93 25.44
N CYS A 119 19.65 0.55 25.80
CA CYS A 119 20.06 0.41 27.18
C CYS A 119 21.50 0.91 27.34
N ALA A 120 21.78 1.60 28.43
CA ALA A 120 23.12 2.10 28.72
C ALA A 120 23.44 1.98 30.21
N ASP A 121 24.74 2.00 30.50
CA ASP A 121 25.26 2.23 31.84
C ASP A 121 24.67 3.53 32.41
N GLY A 122 24.11 3.42 33.60
CA GLY A 122 23.54 4.53 34.35
C GLY A 122 24.41 4.92 35.53
N ALA A 123 24.04 5.99 36.22
CA ALA A 123 24.69 6.36 37.48
C ALA A 123 24.45 5.35 38.62
N ARG A 124 23.41 4.50 38.50
CA ARG A 124 22.96 3.58 39.56
C ARG A 124 22.90 2.10 39.14
N TRP A 125 23.20 1.79 37.88
CA TRP A 125 23.12 0.44 37.34
C TRP A 125 24.10 0.27 36.20
N LYS A 126 24.49 -0.97 35.95
CA LYS A 126 25.28 -1.33 34.78
C LYS A 126 24.38 -1.86 33.66
N LEU A 127 24.90 -1.87 32.45
CA LEU A 127 24.25 -2.40 31.26
C LEU A 127 23.84 -3.88 31.42
N GLU A 128 24.69 -4.66 32.09
CA GLU A 128 24.48 -6.08 32.41
C GLU A 128 23.18 -6.31 33.20
N ASP A 129 22.89 -5.42 34.16
CA ASP A 129 21.70 -5.52 35.03
C ASP A 129 20.39 -5.31 34.25
N ARG A 130 20.49 -4.79 33.02
CA ARG A 130 19.34 -4.40 32.20
C ARG A 130 19.17 -5.24 30.93
N LEU A 131 20.05 -6.21 30.67
CA LEU A 131 19.95 -7.07 29.48
C LEU A 131 18.62 -7.83 29.43
N GLY A 132 18.12 -8.32 30.58
CA GLY A 132 16.81 -8.98 30.66
C GLY A 132 15.64 -8.05 30.27
N HIS A 133 15.71 -6.77 30.63
CA HIS A 133 14.72 -5.77 30.22
C HIS A 133 14.81 -5.50 28.72
N LEU A 134 16.02 -5.30 28.19
CA LEU A 134 16.22 -5.09 26.76
C LEU A 134 15.61 -6.23 25.92
N LEU A 135 15.86 -7.49 26.31
CA LEU A 135 15.29 -8.64 25.62
C LEU A 135 13.76 -8.69 25.74
N ARG A 136 13.18 -8.33 26.89
CA ARG A 136 11.73 -8.22 27.03
C ARG A 136 11.14 -7.12 26.13
N ASP A 137 11.82 -5.99 26.02
CA ASP A 137 11.38 -4.88 25.16
C ASP A 137 11.43 -5.29 23.69
N LEU A 138 12.48 -6.01 23.26
CA LEU A 138 12.58 -6.59 21.92
C LEU A 138 11.41 -7.54 21.60
N ASP A 139 11.07 -8.42 22.53
CA ASP A 139 9.94 -9.35 22.37
C ASP A 139 8.61 -8.60 22.20
N GLN A 140 8.35 -7.59 23.04
CA GLN A 140 7.14 -6.78 22.94
C GLN A 140 7.08 -5.98 21.63
N LEU A 141 8.24 -5.48 21.16
CA LEU A 141 8.33 -4.80 19.88
C LEU A 141 8.04 -5.75 18.72
N ALA A 142 8.48 -7.00 18.78
CA ALA A 142 8.19 -8.01 17.76
C ALA A 142 6.70 -8.35 17.70
N VAL A 143 6.06 -8.55 18.86
CA VAL A 143 4.61 -8.75 18.92
C VAL A 143 3.85 -7.57 18.32
N ASN A 144 4.23 -6.34 18.69
CA ASN A 144 3.58 -5.14 18.17
C ASN A 144 3.81 -4.98 16.66
N ALA A 145 5.02 -5.22 16.18
CA ALA A 145 5.36 -5.12 14.76
C ALA A 145 4.57 -6.14 13.93
N GLU A 146 4.39 -7.36 14.44
CA GLU A 146 3.60 -8.39 13.76
C GLU A 146 2.12 -8.06 13.73
N GLN A 147 1.55 -7.57 14.84
CA GLN A 147 0.16 -7.10 14.86
C GLN A 147 -0.07 -5.96 13.85
N GLN A 148 0.88 -5.02 13.76
CA GLN A 148 0.81 -3.94 12.78
C GLN A 148 0.94 -4.45 11.34
N ARG A 149 1.80 -5.44 11.09
CA ARG A 149 1.94 -6.07 9.77
C ARG A 149 0.63 -6.71 9.33
N ILE A 150 0.02 -7.52 10.21
CA ILE A 150 -1.27 -8.19 9.96
C ILE A 150 -2.39 -7.16 9.75
N ALA A 151 -2.47 -6.13 10.60
CA ALA A 151 -3.49 -5.10 10.47
C ALA A 151 -3.39 -4.34 9.14
N LYS A 152 -2.17 -3.96 8.72
CA LYS A 152 -1.93 -3.33 7.42
C LYS A 152 -2.31 -4.22 6.25
N GLU A 153 -1.95 -5.51 6.30
CA GLU A 153 -2.30 -6.48 5.26
C GLU A 153 -3.83 -6.63 5.14
N GLN A 154 -4.55 -6.69 6.26
CA GLN A 154 -6.02 -6.74 6.27
C GLN A 154 -6.65 -5.45 5.75
N GLU A 155 -6.12 -4.28 6.14
CA GLU A 155 -6.60 -2.98 5.68
C GLU A 155 -6.38 -2.82 4.17
N GLU A 156 -5.20 -3.18 3.65
CA GLU A 156 -4.91 -3.14 2.22
C GLU A 156 -5.82 -4.10 1.42
N ALA A 157 -6.05 -5.31 1.94
CA ALA A 157 -6.98 -6.26 1.33
C ALA A 157 -8.43 -5.75 1.35
N ALA A 158 -8.88 -5.12 2.44
CA ALA A 158 -10.20 -4.51 2.53
C ALA A 158 -10.34 -3.32 1.56
N ARG A 159 -9.32 -2.45 1.51
CA ARG A 159 -9.27 -1.30 0.61
C ARG A 159 -9.29 -1.74 -0.86
N LYS A 160 -8.54 -2.79 -1.21
CA LYS A 160 -8.55 -3.39 -2.55
C LYS A 160 -9.94 -3.93 -2.91
N ARG A 161 -10.58 -4.71 -2.03
CA ARG A 161 -11.95 -5.24 -2.23
C ARG A 161 -12.98 -4.11 -2.43
N ASN A 162 -12.93 -3.09 -1.58
CA ASN A 162 -13.84 -1.95 -1.65
C ASN A 162 -13.63 -1.14 -2.95
N TRP A 163 -12.39 -0.98 -3.38
CA TRP A 163 -12.06 -0.31 -4.64
C TRP A 163 -12.65 -1.04 -5.85
N TYR A 164 -12.46 -2.36 -5.96
CA TYR A 164 -13.06 -3.15 -7.04
C TYR A 164 -14.59 -3.17 -6.98
N LYS A 165 -15.20 -3.18 -5.78
CA LYS A 165 -16.65 -3.06 -5.62
C LYS A 165 -17.17 -1.72 -6.15
N ALA A 166 -16.54 -0.62 -5.77
CA ALA A 166 -16.90 0.72 -6.27
C ALA A 166 -16.73 0.82 -7.79
N LEU A 167 -15.69 0.18 -8.35
CA LEU A 167 -15.45 0.18 -9.78
C LEU A 167 -16.53 -0.58 -10.56
N ARG A 168 -17.00 -1.73 -10.05
CA ARG A 168 -18.15 -2.46 -10.63
C ARG A 168 -19.42 -1.62 -10.62
N GLN A 169 -19.68 -0.91 -9.53
CA GLN A 169 -20.82 0.00 -9.43
C GLN A 169 -20.73 1.14 -10.44
N ALA A 170 -19.55 1.75 -10.58
CA ALA A 170 -19.29 2.79 -11.58
C ALA A 170 -19.52 2.28 -13.01
N ARG A 171 -19.05 1.05 -13.33
CA ARG A 171 -19.27 0.45 -14.65
C ARG A 171 -20.74 0.18 -14.93
N ALA A 172 -21.49 -0.35 -13.95
CA ALA A 172 -22.93 -0.58 -14.09
C ALA A 172 -23.69 0.75 -14.28
N ALA A 173 -23.30 1.81 -13.56
CA ALA A 173 -23.87 3.14 -13.71
C ALA A 173 -23.60 3.72 -15.12
N GLN A 174 -22.36 3.61 -15.63
CA GLN A 174 -21.99 4.07 -16.97
C GLN A 174 -22.80 3.37 -18.06
N ILE A 175 -22.95 2.04 -17.99
CA ILE A 175 -23.77 1.28 -18.96
C ILE A 175 -25.23 1.73 -18.89
N THR A 176 -25.76 1.95 -17.68
CA THR A 176 -27.15 2.40 -17.49
C THR A 176 -27.36 3.80 -18.07
N GLN A 177 -26.45 4.74 -17.79
CA GLN A 177 -26.50 6.10 -18.34
C GLN A 177 -26.43 6.09 -19.87
N HIS A 178 -25.54 5.30 -20.46
CA HIS A 178 -25.43 5.17 -21.90
C HIS A 178 -26.71 4.61 -22.53
N ARG A 179 -27.25 3.53 -21.96
CA ARG A 179 -28.53 2.94 -22.41
C ARG A 179 -29.68 3.94 -22.32
N GLY A 180 -29.74 4.70 -21.23
CA GLY A 180 -30.72 5.76 -21.05
C GLY A 180 -30.63 6.83 -22.14
N ALA A 181 -29.41 7.32 -22.42
CA ALA A 181 -29.20 8.32 -23.47
C ALA A 181 -29.61 7.81 -24.87
N VAL A 182 -29.25 6.57 -25.21
CA VAL A 182 -29.63 5.95 -26.48
C VAL A 182 -31.14 5.80 -26.59
N LEU A 183 -31.80 5.29 -25.54
CA LEU A 183 -33.24 5.08 -25.51
C LEU A 183 -33.99 6.41 -25.65
N THR A 184 -33.59 7.44 -24.92
CA THR A 184 -34.20 8.78 -25.02
C THR A 184 -34.11 9.30 -26.45
N GLY A 185 -32.93 9.23 -27.08
CA GLY A 185 -32.76 9.67 -28.47
C GLY A 185 -33.57 8.84 -29.48
N GLN A 186 -33.76 7.53 -29.23
CA GLN A 186 -34.66 6.70 -30.04
C GLN A 186 -36.11 7.15 -29.89
N VAL A 187 -36.59 7.36 -28.65
CA VAL A 187 -37.97 7.81 -28.40
C VAL A 187 -38.23 9.18 -29.05
N GLU A 188 -37.28 10.10 -28.98
CA GLU A 188 -37.39 11.42 -29.62
C GLU A 188 -37.50 11.32 -31.15
N ARG A 189 -36.63 10.52 -31.79
CA ARG A 189 -36.69 10.30 -33.25
C ARG A 189 -37.99 9.62 -33.68
N TRP A 190 -38.46 8.63 -32.92
CA TRP A 190 -39.73 7.98 -33.17
C TRP A 190 -40.90 8.96 -33.09
N ARG A 191 -40.95 9.81 -32.04
CA ARG A 191 -41.99 10.85 -31.91
C ARG A 191 -41.96 11.81 -33.09
N LEU A 192 -40.78 12.30 -33.48
CA LEU A 192 -40.62 13.18 -34.63
C LEU A 192 -41.12 12.52 -35.93
N ALA A 193 -40.82 11.23 -36.15
CA ALA A 193 -41.34 10.50 -37.30
C ALA A 193 -42.89 10.41 -37.30
N GLN A 194 -43.50 10.16 -36.14
CA GLN A 194 -44.97 10.16 -36.01
C GLN A 194 -45.56 11.55 -36.27
N ASP A 195 -44.94 12.59 -35.73
CA ASP A 195 -45.38 13.98 -35.92
C ASP A 195 -45.29 14.40 -37.40
N ILE A 196 -44.23 13.99 -38.12
CA ILE A 196 -44.10 14.24 -39.56
C ILE A 196 -45.18 13.48 -40.35
N ARG A 197 -45.47 12.22 -40.01
CA ARG A 197 -46.56 11.44 -40.66
C ARG A 197 -47.93 12.08 -40.42
N ALA A 198 -48.19 12.53 -39.20
CA ALA A 198 -49.42 13.24 -38.86
C ALA A 198 -49.54 14.57 -39.61
N PHE A 199 -48.44 15.34 -39.70
CA PHE A 199 -48.37 16.55 -40.52
C PHE A 199 -48.65 16.25 -41.99
N CYS A 200 -48.04 15.22 -42.59
CA CYS A 200 -48.28 14.85 -43.99
C CYS A 200 -49.75 14.46 -44.24
N SER A 201 -50.38 13.76 -43.29
CA SER A 201 -51.81 13.44 -43.35
C SER A 201 -52.68 14.71 -43.34
N ALA A 202 -52.37 15.67 -42.47
CA ALA A 202 -53.10 16.94 -42.40
C ALA A 202 -52.85 17.82 -43.64
N ALA A 203 -51.61 17.87 -44.12
CA ALA A 203 -51.19 18.64 -45.29
C ALA A 203 -51.87 18.16 -46.58
N ARG A 204 -52.08 16.85 -46.73
CA ARG A 204 -52.85 16.27 -47.84
C ARG A 204 -54.32 16.69 -47.84
N GLN A 205 -54.91 16.91 -46.67
CA GLN A 205 -56.30 17.44 -46.57
C GLN A 205 -56.38 18.93 -46.90
N ALA A 206 -55.26 19.66 -46.79
CA ALA A 206 -55.16 21.09 -47.06
C ALA A 206 -54.61 21.41 -48.46
N ASP A 207 -54.57 20.43 -49.38
CA ASP A 207 -54.12 20.56 -50.78
C ASP A 207 -52.66 21.05 -50.94
N VAL A 208 -51.78 20.65 -50.01
CA VAL A 208 -50.32 20.88 -50.14
C VAL A 208 -49.74 19.95 -51.22
N ALA A 209 -48.74 20.45 -51.96
CA ALA A 209 -48.08 19.73 -53.05
C ALA A 209 -47.68 18.28 -52.69
N ALA A 210 -48.16 17.32 -53.48
CA ALA A 210 -47.96 15.89 -53.26
C ALA A 210 -46.49 15.50 -53.13
N ASP A 211 -45.62 16.08 -53.96
CA ASP A 211 -44.17 15.81 -53.98
C ASP A 211 -43.51 16.12 -52.63
N TRP A 212 -43.93 17.20 -51.95
CA TRP A 212 -43.41 17.57 -50.64
C TRP A 212 -43.86 16.58 -49.55
N THR A 213 -45.14 16.19 -49.56
CA THR A 213 -45.67 15.21 -48.60
C THR A 213 -45.03 13.82 -48.77
N GLN A 214 -44.76 13.42 -50.02
CA GLN A 214 -44.08 12.17 -50.32
C GLN A 214 -42.63 12.16 -49.82
N TRP A 215 -41.89 13.25 -50.06
CA TRP A 215 -40.52 13.39 -49.55
C TRP A 215 -40.50 13.37 -48.00
N ALA A 216 -41.43 14.08 -47.35
CA ALA A 216 -41.51 14.13 -45.90
C ALA A 216 -41.86 12.76 -45.27
N GLU A 217 -42.70 11.95 -45.93
CA GLU A 217 -42.97 10.57 -45.49
C GLU A 217 -41.75 9.65 -45.62
N GLN A 218 -40.99 9.78 -46.70
CA GLN A 218 -39.72 9.06 -46.86
C GLN A 218 -38.69 9.49 -45.81
N TYR A 219 -38.63 10.78 -45.49
CA TYR A 219 -37.79 11.29 -44.41
C TYR A 219 -38.24 10.77 -43.03
N ALA A 220 -39.55 10.72 -42.75
CA ALA A 220 -40.06 10.12 -41.52
C ALA A 220 -39.68 8.64 -41.39
N ALA A 221 -39.70 7.88 -42.49
CA ALA A 221 -39.28 6.48 -42.51
C ALA A 221 -37.77 6.32 -42.26
N SER A 222 -36.92 7.23 -42.75
CA SER A 222 -35.47 7.14 -42.58
C SER A 222 -34.98 7.49 -41.17
N ILE A 223 -35.73 8.29 -40.42
CA ILE A 223 -35.40 8.65 -39.03
C ILE A 223 -36.09 7.76 -37.99
N ASP A 224 -37.11 7.01 -38.37
CA ASP A 224 -37.87 6.14 -37.45
C ASP A 224 -37.00 4.97 -36.98
N PRO A 225 -36.63 4.91 -35.69
CA PRO A 225 -35.78 3.85 -35.18
C PRO A 225 -36.46 2.46 -35.21
N LEU A 226 -37.78 2.39 -35.44
CA LEU A 226 -38.52 1.13 -35.60
C LEU A 226 -38.54 0.60 -37.05
N ALA A 227 -37.98 1.35 -38.01
CA ALA A 227 -37.85 0.88 -39.38
C ALA A 227 -36.88 -0.32 -39.50
N ASP A 228 -35.94 -0.45 -38.56
CA ASP A 228 -34.99 -1.55 -38.43
C ASP A 228 -35.21 -2.35 -37.13
N ALA A 229 -34.62 -3.55 -37.06
CA ALA A 229 -34.67 -4.37 -35.85
C ALA A 229 -33.91 -3.70 -34.69
N LEU A 230 -34.64 -3.29 -33.65
CA LEU A 230 -34.03 -2.73 -32.44
C LEU A 230 -33.22 -3.79 -31.68
N ALA A 231 -31.94 -3.48 -31.43
CA ALA A 231 -31.09 -4.24 -30.52
C ALA A 231 -30.68 -3.37 -29.32
N ALA A 232 -30.39 -4.02 -28.19
CA ALA A 232 -29.83 -3.32 -27.04
C ALA A 232 -28.45 -2.75 -27.42
N PRO A 233 -28.16 -1.47 -27.11
CA PRO A 233 -26.86 -0.90 -27.45
C PRO A 233 -25.76 -1.64 -26.68
N ALA A 234 -24.67 -1.91 -27.37
CA ALA A 234 -23.46 -2.45 -26.76
C ALA A 234 -22.98 -1.52 -25.63
N GLY A 235 -22.36 -2.08 -24.60
CA GLY A 235 -21.77 -1.26 -23.54
C GLY A 235 -20.67 -0.36 -24.12
N PRO A 236 -20.59 0.92 -23.73
CA PRO A 236 -19.53 1.80 -24.20
C PRO A 236 -18.17 1.27 -23.73
N PRO A 237 -17.05 1.59 -24.40
CA PRO A 237 -15.72 1.26 -23.89
C PRO A 237 -15.52 1.87 -22.49
N ALA A 238 -14.66 1.25 -21.69
CA ALA A 238 -14.46 1.61 -20.28
C ALA A 238 -13.00 1.96 -19.94
N PRO A 239 -12.30 2.80 -20.72
CA PRO A 239 -10.97 3.24 -20.33
C PRO A 239 -11.06 4.05 -19.02
N PRO A 240 -9.97 4.11 -18.23
CA PRO A 240 -9.94 4.83 -16.96
C PRO A 240 -10.41 6.29 -17.02
N HIS A 241 -10.27 6.96 -18.17
CA HIS A 241 -10.75 8.32 -18.38
C HIS A 241 -12.29 8.41 -18.39
N ASP A 242 -12.95 7.52 -19.13
CA ASP A 242 -14.41 7.54 -19.33
C ASP A 242 -15.19 7.08 -18.09
N LEU A 243 -14.52 6.39 -17.16
CA LEU A 243 -15.08 6.00 -15.89
C LEU A 243 -14.90 7.05 -14.78
N ARG A 244 -14.13 8.13 -15.00
CA ARG A 244 -13.87 9.15 -13.96
C ARG A 244 -15.15 9.80 -13.44
N ASP A 245 -16.13 10.00 -14.30
CA ASP A 245 -17.38 10.66 -13.94
C ASP A 245 -18.27 9.77 -13.05
N CYS A 246 -18.15 8.45 -13.20
CA CYS A 246 -18.90 7.47 -12.43
C CYS A 246 -18.12 6.89 -11.24
N PHE A 247 -16.79 7.03 -11.22
CA PHE A 247 -15.89 6.41 -10.24
C PHE A 247 -15.31 7.45 -9.27
N ARG A 248 -15.79 7.43 -8.03
CA ARG A 248 -15.30 8.31 -6.95
C ARG A 248 -14.13 7.73 -6.13
N GLY A 249 -13.44 6.71 -6.66
CA GLY A 249 -12.25 6.12 -6.02
C GLY A 249 -10.95 6.71 -6.55
N GLY A 250 -9.85 6.51 -5.81
CA GLY A 250 -8.52 6.93 -6.28
C GLY A 250 -8.15 6.21 -7.58
N THR A 251 -7.91 6.96 -8.66
CA THR A 251 -7.65 6.48 -10.02
C THR A 251 -6.34 5.70 -10.16
N TYR A 252 -5.43 5.80 -9.20
CA TYR A 252 -4.13 5.13 -9.19
C TYR A 252 -3.92 4.22 -7.97
N ALA A 253 -4.99 3.87 -7.26
CA ALA A 253 -4.86 3.06 -6.05
C ALA A 253 -4.51 1.59 -6.35
N TYR A 254 -5.05 1.02 -7.43
CA TYR A 254 -4.84 -0.38 -7.83
C TYR A 254 -4.83 -0.53 -9.37
N PRO A 255 -4.30 -1.63 -9.91
CA PRO A 255 -4.35 -1.92 -11.34
C PRO A 255 -5.79 -2.01 -11.86
N TRP A 256 -6.04 -1.35 -12.99
CA TRP A 256 -7.34 -1.35 -13.64
C TRP A 256 -7.63 -2.72 -14.28
N PRO A 257 -8.83 -3.28 -14.07
CA PRO A 257 -9.23 -4.60 -14.57
C PRO A 257 -9.71 -4.56 -16.03
N PHE A 258 -9.14 -3.68 -16.86
CA PHE A 258 -9.58 -3.49 -18.24
C PHE A 258 -8.48 -3.84 -19.23
N SER A 259 -8.85 -4.48 -20.34
CA SER A 259 -7.99 -4.62 -21.52
C SER A 259 -7.80 -3.26 -22.21
N LYS A 260 -6.89 -3.19 -23.18
CA LYS A 260 -6.72 -1.99 -24.03
C LYS A 260 -8.02 -1.61 -24.76
N ASP A 261 -8.88 -2.60 -25.02
CA ASP A 261 -10.17 -2.44 -25.68
C ASP A 261 -11.32 -2.13 -24.69
N GLY A 262 -11.00 -1.93 -23.40
CA GLY A 262 -11.98 -1.58 -22.37
C GLY A 262 -12.85 -2.75 -21.89
N GLN A 263 -12.45 -4.00 -22.20
CA GLN A 263 -13.14 -5.20 -21.72
C GLN A 263 -12.66 -5.59 -20.32
N TRP A 264 -13.57 -6.05 -19.46
CA TRP A 264 -13.25 -6.50 -18.11
C TRP A 264 -12.42 -7.79 -18.17
N ASN A 265 -11.24 -7.82 -17.54
CA ASN A 265 -10.29 -8.94 -17.62
C ASN A 265 -9.90 -9.55 -16.27
N LEU A 266 -10.44 -9.07 -15.14
CA LEU A 266 -10.14 -9.66 -13.84
C LEU A 266 -11.06 -10.85 -13.56
N ALA A 267 -10.46 -12.01 -13.27
CA ALA A 267 -11.16 -13.21 -12.84
C ALA A 267 -11.87 -12.99 -11.49
N ASP A 268 -13.05 -13.59 -11.32
CA ASP A 268 -13.84 -13.53 -10.07
C ASP A 268 -13.07 -14.11 -8.86
N ASP A 269 -12.11 -15.00 -9.07
CA ASP A 269 -11.34 -15.65 -8.00
C ASP A 269 -10.29 -14.73 -7.34
N ALA A 270 -9.85 -13.66 -8.02
CA ALA A 270 -9.07 -12.61 -7.37
C ALA A 270 -9.93 -11.78 -6.38
N MET A 271 -11.22 -12.09 -6.28
CA MET A 271 -12.26 -11.31 -5.61
C MET A 271 -12.88 -11.97 -4.37
N GLY A 272 -12.22 -12.93 -3.73
CA GLY A 272 -12.55 -13.34 -2.35
C GLY A 272 -14.04 -13.61 -2.09
N THR A 273 -14.72 -14.25 -3.04
CA THR A 273 -16.08 -14.76 -2.85
C THR A 273 -15.97 -16.23 -2.46
N THR A 274 -15.95 -16.51 -1.16
CA THR A 274 -16.33 -17.82 -0.65
C THR A 274 -17.78 -18.05 -1.10
N GLY A 275 -17.94 -18.88 -2.13
CA GLY A 275 -19.25 -19.31 -2.58
C GLY A 275 -19.91 -20.14 -1.49
N ASP A 276 -20.99 -19.63 -0.92
CA ASP A 276 -21.96 -20.41 -0.18
C ASP A 276 -22.47 -21.53 -1.11
N ARG A 277 -21.94 -22.74 -0.91
CA ARG A 277 -22.57 -23.95 -1.43
C ARG A 277 -23.73 -24.28 -0.49
N HIS A 278 -24.95 -23.98 -0.92
CA HIS A 278 -26.14 -24.61 -0.36
C HIS A 278 -26.05 -26.14 -0.53
N PRO A 279 -26.26 -26.93 0.53
CA PRO A 279 -26.32 -28.38 0.41
C PRO A 279 -27.74 -28.82 0.00
N GLY A 280 -27.80 -29.61 -1.07
CA GLY A 280 -28.64 -30.81 -1.14
C GLY A 280 -30.13 -30.67 -1.40
N CYS A 281 -30.52 -30.68 -2.69
CA CYS A 281 -31.76 -31.33 -3.10
C CYS A 281 -31.39 -32.68 -3.74
N ALA A 282 -31.31 -33.73 -2.92
CA ALA A 282 -31.26 -35.11 -3.40
C ALA A 282 -32.69 -35.55 -3.76
N GLY A 283 -32.94 -35.74 -5.04
CA GLY A 283 -34.20 -36.28 -5.56
C GLY A 283 -34.43 -37.72 -5.12
N ALA A 284 -35.62 -37.98 -4.59
CA ALA A 284 -36.12 -39.29 -4.24
C ALA A 284 -36.23 -40.18 -5.49
N GLY A 285 -35.58 -41.34 -5.47
CA GLY A 285 -35.85 -42.44 -6.39
C GLY A 285 -37.04 -43.29 -5.90
N PRO A 286 -37.88 -43.83 -6.80
CA PRO A 286 -39.06 -44.60 -6.40
C PRO A 286 -38.69 -46.03 -5.95
N PRO A 287 -39.52 -46.68 -5.12
CA PRO A 287 -39.25 -48.03 -4.68
C PRO A 287 -39.58 -49.03 -5.79
N ARG A 288 -38.65 -49.92 -6.13
CA ARG A 288 -38.95 -51.15 -6.86
C ARG A 288 -39.17 -52.26 -5.84
N ASP A 289 -40.42 -52.71 -5.79
CA ASP A 289 -40.84 -53.90 -5.06
C ASP A 289 -40.77 -55.15 -5.97
N SER A 290 -40.68 -56.29 -5.31
CA SER A 290 -41.01 -57.66 -5.72
C SER A 290 -39.96 -58.57 -6.40
N ARG A 291 -39.41 -59.46 -5.54
CA ARG A 291 -39.42 -60.94 -5.63
C ARG A 291 -38.95 -61.62 -6.92
N ARG A 292 -37.82 -62.34 -6.83
CA ARG A 292 -37.77 -63.81 -6.68
C ARG A 292 -36.37 -64.27 -6.31
#